data_AF-A0A922NIN6-F1
#
_entry.id   AF-A0A922NIN6-F1
#
_cell.length_a   1.000
_cell.length_b   1.000
_cell.length_c   1.000
_cell.angle_alpha   90.00
_cell.angle_beta   90.00
_cell.angle_gamma   90.00
#
_symmetry.space_group_name_H-M   'P 1'
#
loop_
_entity.id
_entity.type
_entity.pdbx_description
1 polymer ?
#
loop_
_entity_poly.entity_id
_entity_poly.type
_entity_poly.pdbx_seq_one_letter_code
_entity_poly.pdbx_strand_id
1 'polypeptide(L)'
;MDDAGVTVIVVLHRALIEDKHDESSPAAVVVVSADAAGDTTSNGNFLGYANMLSGKGLLRRVVVDECHLVITLSDWRPKLALLKNLRLLPCPIVLLTATLPPVREGELATSMLLPCATYIRASTVWPNTQYYVSWCERGKAQETALAMCRRQQQLLLHRGEKGVVYCRSKQQCEELAEALRCACYHASDIERVERLKQWLLDGGLIVATSALGTGVDFPGIMYILHVGMPWSMIDYAQESGRGGRAGERVDAVVLVEKGEVERTIKQKSSDLDVQAIGMFIISSGCRRGLMSGYLDGRRVECNDLETAGCDRCGEGVRGWQDEQMEANAEWQQVQEVLGYITYCNANVSGKRNARVSETPTFCQDHLSLYLLFHVLSTRS
;
A
#
# COMPACT_ATOMS: atom_id res chain seq x y z
N MET A 1 4.55 -15.66 39.68
CA MET A 1 3.34 -14.82 39.76
C MET A 1 2.51 -15.20 38.57
N ASP A 2 1.51 -16.04 38.81
CA ASP A 2 0.74 -16.71 37.76
C ASP A 2 -0.06 -15.68 36.96
N ASP A 3 0.10 -15.71 35.64
CA ASP A 3 -0.49 -14.79 34.65
C ASP A 3 -1.99 -15.10 34.39
N ALA A 4 -2.70 -15.50 35.44
CA ALA A 4 -4.08 -15.97 35.38
C ALA A 4 -5.06 -14.80 35.47
N GLY A 5 -5.20 -14.03 34.37
CA GLY A 5 -6.18 -12.95 34.25
C GLY A 5 -6.59 -12.72 32.79
N VAL A 6 -7.71 -12.04 32.57
CA VAL A 6 -8.27 -11.77 31.24
C VAL A 6 -7.68 -10.49 30.67
N THR A 7 -7.10 -10.58 29.48
CA THR A 7 -6.69 -9.45 28.63
C THR A 7 -7.74 -9.24 27.54
N VAL A 8 -8.27 -8.03 27.44
CA VAL A 8 -9.18 -7.68 26.33
C VAL A 8 -8.36 -7.06 25.21
N ILE A 9 -8.54 -7.54 23.98
CA ILE A 9 -8.01 -6.94 22.76
C ILE A 9 -9.18 -6.38 21.95
N VAL A 10 -9.22 -5.06 21.81
CA VAL A 10 -10.16 -4.34 20.94
C VAL A 10 -9.53 -4.23 19.56
N VAL A 11 -10.15 -4.89 18.58
CA VAL A 11 -9.72 -4.82 17.18
C VAL A 11 -10.70 -3.99 16.36
N LEU A 12 -10.16 -3.08 15.55
CA LEU A 12 -10.98 -2.16 14.76
C LEU A 12 -11.42 -2.78 13.42
N HIS A 13 -10.70 -3.81 12.95
CA HIS A 13 -11.05 -4.60 11.77
C HIS A 13 -11.62 -5.96 12.16
N ARG A 14 -12.92 -6.19 11.87
CA ARG A 14 -13.65 -7.41 12.24
C ARG A 14 -13.07 -8.67 11.58
N ALA A 15 -12.42 -8.54 10.41
CA ALA A 15 -11.75 -9.63 9.71
C ALA A 15 -10.62 -10.29 10.53
N LEU A 16 -10.10 -9.62 11.56
CA LEU A 16 -9.04 -10.16 12.43
C LEU A 16 -9.57 -11.01 13.59
N ILE A 17 -10.90 -11.10 13.75
CA ILE A 17 -11.55 -11.85 14.84
C ILE A 17 -11.72 -13.33 14.47
N GLU A 18 -11.81 -13.65 13.18
CA GLU A 18 -12.22 -14.98 12.69
C GLU A 18 -11.16 -16.09 12.89
N ASP A 19 -9.94 -15.74 13.33
CA ASP A 19 -8.78 -16.65 13.31
C ASP A 19 -8.29 -17.15 14.68
N LYS A 20 -8.99 -16.86 15.80
CA LYS A 20 -8.44 -17.06 17.16
C LYS A 20 -9.35 -17.69 18.22
N HIS A 21 -10.39 -18.45 17.86
CA HIS A 21 -11.21 -19.15 18.85
C HIS A 21 -10.81 -20.64 18.98
N ASP A 22 -10.09 -20.97 20.06
CA ASP A 22 -9.95 -22.34 20.57
C ASP A 22 -10.89 -22.49 21.78
N GLU A 23 -11.85 -23.41 21.71
CA GLU A 23 -13.04 -23.47 22.59
C GLU A 23 -12.79 -24.08 23.99
N SER A 24 -11.55 -24.41 24.35
CA SER A 24 -11.27 -25.36 25.45
C SER A 24 -10.64 -24.78 26.74
N SER A 25 -10.48 -23.46 26.88
CA SER A 25 -9.97 -22.81 28.11
C SER A 25 -10.77 -21.55 28.48
N PRO A 26 -10.95 -21.19 29.77
CA PRO A 26 -11.35 -19.82 30.11
C PRO A 26 -10.34 -18.88 29.47
N ALA A 27 -10.78 -18.09 28.49
CA ALA A 27 -9.86 -17.41 27.60
C ALA A 27 -9.07 -16.36 28.39
N ALA A 28 -7.76 -16.53 28.50
CA ALA A 28 -6.84 -15.51 29.00
C ALA A 28 -6.89 -14.23 28.12
N VAL A 29 -7.45 -14.34 26.91
CA VAL A 29 -7.61 -13.26 25.95
C VAL A 29 -9.04 -13.22 25.40
N VAL A 30 -9.69 -12.06 25.50
CA VAL A 30 -11.00 -11.80 24.88
C VAL A 30 -10.80 -10.79 23.75
N VAL A 31 -11.10 -11.20 22.51
CA VAL A 31 -11.05 -10.30 21.35
C VAL A 31 -12.43 -9.73 21.09
N VAL A 32 -12.55 -8.42 20.95
CA VAL A 32 -13.81 -7.71 20.74
C VAL A 32 -13.66 -6.69 19.61
N SER A 33 -14.71 -6.52 18.80
CA SER A 33 -14.70 -5.47 17.79
C SER A 33 -14.83 -4.09 18.44
N ALA A 34 -14.24 -3.08 17.82
CA ALA A 34 -14.36 -1.71 18.29
C ALA A 34 -15.80 -1.19 18.33
N ASP A 35 -16.66 -1.63 17.40
CA ASP A 35 -18.08 -1.27 17.40
C ASP A 35 -18.83 -1.85 18.60
N ALA A 36 -18.44 -3.04 19.08
CA ALA A 36 -19.01 -3.63 20.28
C ALA A 36 -18.40 -3.00 21.55
N ALA A 37 -17.10 -2.71 21.55
CA ALA A 37 -16.42 -2.04 22.65
C ALA A 37 -16.89 -0.59 22.86
N GLY A 38 -17.22 0.10 21.77
CA GLY A 38 -17.77 1.46 21.78
C GLY A 38 -19.30 1.53 21.92
N ASP A 39 -20.00 0.40 22.01
CA ASP A 39 -21.45 0.40 22.26
C ASP A 39 -21.73 0.78 23.72
N THR A 40 -22.46 1.87 23.92
CA THR A 40 -22.88 2.34 25.26
C THR A 40 -24.38 2.22 25.48
N THR A 41 -25.17 1.83 24.46
CA THR A 41 -26.63 1.89 24.49
C THR A 41 -27.28 0.53 24.66
N SER A 42 -26.63 -0.54 24.21
CA SER A 42 -27.16 -1.90 24.34
C SER A 42 -27.14 -2.40 25.78
N ASN A 43 -28.21 -3.09 26.19
CA ASN A 43 -28.22 -3.84 27.44
C ASN A 43 -27.18 -4.96 27.40
N GLY A 44 -26.35 -5.06 28.43
CA GLY A 44 -25.23 -6.01 28.44
C GLY A 44 -24.08 -5.62 27.51
N ASN A 45 -23.89 -4.31 27.26
CA ASN A 45 -22.76 -3.83 26.46
C ASN A 45 -21.39 -4.27 27.02
N PHE A 46 -20.38 -4.15 26.16
CA PHE A 46 -19.02 -4.60 26.48
C PHE A 46 -18.45 -3.93 27.74
N LEU A 47 -18.72 -2.64 27.96
CA LEU A 47 -18.22 -1.94 29.14
C LEU A 47 -18.80 -2.52 30.44
N GLY A 48 -20.09 -2.91 30.43
CA GLY A 48 -20.71 -3.64 31.55
C GLY A 48 -20.07 -5.00 31.80
N TYR A 49 -19.79 -5.76 30.73
CA TYR A 49 -19.05 -7.02 30.82
C TYR A 49 -17.65 -6.84 31.40
N ALA A 50 -16.89 -5.85 30.91
CA ALA A 50 -15.54 -5.56 31.39
C ALA A 50 -15.55 -5.10 32.87
N ASN A 51 -16.54 -4.31 33.29
CA ASN A 51 -16.72 -3.94 34.70
C ASN A 51 -17.03 -5.15 35.58
N MET A 52 -17.83 -6.11 35.10
CA MET A 52 -18.08 -7.36 35.82
C MET A 52 -16.79 -8.18 36.00
N LEU A 53 -15.96 -8.30 34.96
CA LEU A 53 -14.64 -8.94 35.08
C LEU A 53 -13.74 -8.19 36.06
N SER A 54 -13.74 -6.87 36.01
CA SER A 54 -12.97 -6.02 36.93
C SER A 54 -13.42 -6.19 38.38
N GLY A 55 -14.73 -6.24 38.65
CA GLY A 55 -15.28 -6.43 40.00
C GLY A 55 -14.95 -7.81 40.59
N LYS A 56 -14.70 -8.81 39.74
CA LYS A 56 -14.22 -10.13 40.13
C LYS A 56 -12.68 -10.22 40.26
N GLY A 57 -11.96 -9.14 40.01
CA GLY A 57 -10.49 -9.14 39.99
C GLY A 57 -9.87 -9.88 38.80
N LEU A 58 -10.65 -10.15 37.75
CA LEU A 58 -10.23 -10.94 36.58
C LEU A 58 -9.72 -10.07 35.42
N LEU A 59 -10.14 -8.81 35.30
CA LEU A 59 -9.70 -7.92 34.22
C LEU A 59 -8.28 -7.39 34.51
N ARG A 60 -7.32 -7.77 33.66
CA ARG A 60 -5.92 -7.37 33.86
C ARG A 60 -5.54 -6.10 33.10
N ARG A 61 -5.95 -6.00 31.83
CA ARG A 61 -5.66 -4.87 30.94
C ARG A 61 -6.58 -4.87 29.73
N VAL A 62 -6.65 -3.71 29.07
CA VAL A 62 -7.29 -3.56 27.76
C VAL A 62 -6.23 -3.10 26.76
N VAL A 63 -6.19 -3.73 25.59
CA VAL A 63 -5.34 -3.36 24.46
C VAL A 63 -6.26 -2.87 23.34
N VAL A 64 -6.00 -1.69 22.79
CA VAL A 64 -6.68 -1.18 21.60
C VAL A 64 -5.68 -1.17 20.46
N ASP A 65 -5.88 -2.07 19.50
CA ASP A 65 -5.03 -2.18 18.32
C ASP A 65 -5.46 -1.17 17.25
N GLU A 66 -4.53 -0.74 16.40
CA GLU A 66 -4.73 0.32 15.40
C GLU A 66 -5.43 1.58 15.95
N CYS A 67 -4.99 2.04 17.12
CA CYS A 67 -5.67 3.10 17.89
C CYS A 67 -5.75 4.44 17.13
N HIS A 68 -4.89 4.66 16.13
CA HIS A 68 -4.92 5.85 15.28
C HIS A 68 -6.23 5.97 14.48
N LEU A 69 -6.95 4.88 14.25
CA LEU A 69 -8.25 4.93 13.57
C LEU A 69 -9.34 5.64 14.38
N VAL A 70 -9.14 5.83 15.69
CA VAL A 70 -10.02 6.67 16.51
C VAL A 70 -10.01 8.13 16.04
N ILE A 71 -8.93 8.61 15.42
CA ILE A 71 -8.84 9.97 14.87
C ILE A 71 -9.06 10.01 13.36
N THR A 72 -8.73 8.94 12.61
CA THR A 72 -8.83 8.96 11.14
C THR A 72 -10.16 8.43 10.59
N LEU A 73 -10.90 7.61 11.35
CA LEU A 73 -12.18 7.01 10.91
C LEU A 73 -13.39 7.39 11.76
N SER A 74 -13.25 8.23 12.78
CA SER A 74 -14.35 8.57 13.70
C SER A 74 -15.58 9.14 13.00
N ASP A 75 -15.40 9.94 11.94
CA ASP A 75 -16.49 10.59 11.23
C ASP A 75 -17.38 9.56 10.50
N TRP A 76 -16.77 8.50 9.98
CA TRP A 76 -17.46 7.42 9.26
C TRP A 76 -17.91 6.29 10.19
N ARG A 77 -17.30 6.21 11.37
CA ARG A 77 -17.55 5.15 12.36
C ARG A 77 -17.68 5.73 13.77
N PRO A 78 -18.79 6.43 14.08
CA PRO A 78 -18.92 7.25 15.30
C PRO A 78 -18.72 6.50 16.62
N LYS A 79 -18.97 5.18 16.64
CA LYS A 79 -18.72 4.34 17.81
C LYS A 79 -17.25 4.33 18.25
N LEU A 80 -16.31 4.59 17.35
CA LEU A 80 -14.88 4.67 17.70
C LEU A 80 -14.59 5.82 18.68
N ALA A 81 -15.31 6.93 18.59
CA ALA A 81 -15.17 8.06 19.52
C ALA A 81 -15.61 7.71 20.96
N LEU A 82 -16.36 6.61 21.14
CA LEU A 82 -16.80 6.11 22.44
C LEU A 82 -15.78 5.18 23.09
N LEU A 83 -14.73 4.76 22.38
CA LEU A 83 -13.65 3.94 22.96
C LEU A 83 -12.89 4.64 24.09
N LYS A 84 -12.96 5.98 24.18
CA LYS A 84 -12.48 6.74 25.34
C LYS A 84 -13.09 6.27 26.66
N ASN A 85 -14.30 5.71 26.64
CA ASN A 85 -14.98 5.21 27.85
C ASN A 85 -14.29 3.97 28.44
N LEU A 86 -13.44 3.27 27.67
CA LEU A 86 -12.60 2.19 28.22
C LEU A 86 -11.71 2.69 29.36
N ARG A 87 -11.36 3.99 29.38
CA ARG A 87 -10.62 4.66 30.48
C ARG A 87 -11.30 4.59 31.85
N LEU A 88 -12.61 4.30 31.89
CA LEU A 88 -13.36 4.14 33.13
C LEU A 88 -13.05 2.80 33.82
N LEU A 89 -12.48 1.84 33.11
CA LEU A 89 -12.07 0.55 33.68
C LEU A 89 -10.84 0.75 34.56
N PRO A 90 -10.81 0.21 35.80
CA PRO A 90 -9.68 0.38 36.72
C PRO A 90 -8.53 -0.58 36.39
N CYS A 91 -8.09 -0.60 35.14
CA CYS A 91 -6.97 -1.40 34.65
C CYS A 91 -6.11 -0.61 33.65
N PRO A 92 -4.85 -1.02 33.42
CA PRO A 92 -4.01 -0.42 32.38
C PRO A 92 -4.66 -0.55 30.99
N ILE A 93 -4.54 0.52 30.20
CA ILE A 93 -4.93 0.54 28.79
C ILE A 93 -3.67 0.73 27.95
N VAL A 94 -3.48 -0.15 26.97
CA VAL A 94 -2.39 -0.11 26.01
C VAL A 94 -2.97 0.23 24.65
N LEU A 95 -2.43 1.26 24.00
CA LEU A 95 -2.82 1.67 22.66
C LEU A 95 -1.69 1.31 21.70
N LEU A 96 -1.99 0.55 20.65
CA LEU A 96 -1.02 0.08 19.67
C LEU A 96 -1.33 0.68 18.30
N THR A 97 -0.28 1.07 17.59
CA THR A 97 -0.37 1.59 16.22
C THR A 97 1.01 1.55 15.58
N ALA A 98 1.08 1.21 14.30
CA ALA A 98 2.33 1.22 13.55
C ALA A 98 2.70 2.62 13.01
N THR A 99 1.72 3.48 12.78
CA THR A 99 1.89 4.65 11.89
C THR A 99 1.24 5.91 12.43
N LEU A 100 1.40 6.21 13.72
CA LEU A 100 0.96 7.49 14.29
C LEU A 100 2.14 8.49 14.39
N PRO A 101 2.19 9.52 13.53
CA PRO A 101 3.20 10.57 13.60
C PRO A 101 3.15 11.34 14.94
N PRO A 102 4.28 11.85 15.47
CA PRO A 102 4.31 12.67 16.68
C PRO A 102 3.36 13.87 16.63
N VAL A 103 3.20 14.48 15.46
CA VAL A 103 2.30 15.63 15.27
C VAL A 103 0.82 15.29 15.55
N ARG A 104 0.42 14.02 15.44
CA ARG A 104 -0.96 13.54 15.70
C ARG A 104 -1.15 12.96 17.11
N GLU A 105 -0.12 12.92 17.94
CA GLU A 105 -0.22 12.39 19.31
C GLU A 105 -1.21 13.19 20.16
N GLY A 106 -1.24 14.52 20.00
CA GLY A 106 -2.17 15.39 20.71
C GLY A 106 -3.63 15.15 20.34
N GLU A 107 -3.90 14.84 19.07
CA GLU A 107 -5.24 14.46 18.59
C GLU A 107 -5.68 13.14 19.23
N LEU A 108 -4.82 12.12 19.21
CA LEU A 108 -5.11 10.83 19.85
C LEU A 108 -5.32 10.99 21.36
N ALA A 109 -4.47 11.77 22.02
CA ALA A 109 -4.56 12.03 23.46
C ALA A 109 -5.88 12.71 23.83
N THR A 110 -6.31 13.67 23.01
CA THR A 110 -7.60 14.37 23.19
C THR A 110 -8.76 13.39 22.97
N SER A 111 -8.75 12.63 21.88
CA SER A 111 -9.83 11.72 21.51
C SER A 111 -10.00 10.57 22.52
N MET A 112 -8.90 10.05 23.08
CA MET A 112 -8.90 8.94 24.03
C MET A 112 -8.81 9.37 25.50
N LEU A 113 -8.83 10.67 25.80
CA LEU A 113 -8.71 11.25 27.15
C LEU A 113 -7.48 10.71 27.90
N LEU A 114 -6.30 10.98 27.34
CA LEU A 114 -5.00 10.50 27.83
C LEU A 114 -4.18 11.62 28.50
N PRO A 115 -4.47 12.02 29.75
CA PRO A 115 -3.78 13.13 30.41
C PRO A 115 -2.31 12.85 30.71
N CYS A 116 -1.92 11.56 30.82
CA CYS A 116 -0.56 11.14 31.19
C CYS A 116 -0.15 9.86 30.44
N ALA A 117 -0.32 9.82 29.10
CA ALA A 117 0.14 8.68 28.32
C ALA A 117 1.67 8.60 28.28
N THR A 118 2.21 7.40 28.42
CA THR A 118 3.63 7.12 28.12
C THR A 118 3.73 6.65 26.68
N TYR A 119 4.56 7.33 25.88
CA TYR A 119 4.80 6.98 24.49
C TYR A 119 6.06 6.14 24.36
N ILE A 120 5.94 4.97 23.75
CA ILE A 120 7.06 4.10 23.40
C ILE A 120 7.07 3.99 21.88
N ARG A 121 8.19 4.38 21.25
CA ARG A 121 8.29 4.48 19.80
C ARG A 121 9.49 3.69 19.31
N ALA A 122 9.24 2.77 18.39
CA ALA A 122 10.28 2.17 17.55
C ALA A 122 10.39 2.99 16.26
N SER A 123 11.52 2.86 15.55
CA SER A 123 11.67 3.54 14.26
C SER A 123 10.78 2.90 13.21
N THR A 124 10.19 3.73 12.34
CA THR A 124 9.46 3.28 11.14
C THR A 124 10.38 3.05 9.93
N VAL A 125 11.69 3.10 10.11
CA VAL A 125 12.67 2.96 9.03
C VAL A 125 12.80 1.51 8.60
N TRP A 126 12.55 1.25 7.31
CA TRP A 126 12.77 -0.05 6.67
C TRP A 126 14.10 -0.06 5.91
N PRO A 127 15.20 -0.55 6.50
CA PRO A 127 16.55 -0.36 5.96
C PRO A 127 16.77 -1.02 4.59
N ASN A 128 15.99 -2.02 4.21
CA ASN A 128 16.13 -2.76 2.96
C ASN A 128 15.18 -2.29 1.84
N THR A 129 14.30 -1.32 2.12
CA THR A 129 13.38 -0.77 1.11
C THR A 129 14.05 0.35 0.33
N GLN A 130 14.08 0.22 -0.99
CA GLN A 130 14.50 1.25 -1.94
C GLN A 130 13.28 2.08 -2.35
N TYR A 131 13.37 3.40 -2.22
CA TYR A 131 12.26 4.31 -2.50
C TYR A 131 12.45 5.05 -3.81
N TYR A 132 11.43 4.99 -4.67
CA TYR A 132 11.46 5.58 -6.00
C TYR A 132 10.22 6.40 -6.30
N VAL A 133 10.42 7.45 -7.09
CA VAL A 133 9.33 8.19 -7.72
C VAL A 133 9.55 8.16 -9.24
N SER A 134 8.54 7.72 -9.97
CA SER A 134 8.47 7.80 -11.44
C SER A 134 7.41 8.81 -11.85
N TRP A 135 7.69 9.53 -12.92
CA TRP A 135 6.79 10.55 -13.46
C TRP A 135 6.34 10.17 -14.86
N CYS A 136 5.05 10.36 -15.13
CA CYS A 136 4.49 10.19 -16.47
C CYS A 136 3.70 11.43 -16.90
N GLU A 137 3.45 11.55 -18.19
CA GLU A 137 2.58 12.59 -18.72
C GLU A 137 1.14 12.41 -18.22
N ARG A 138 0.40 13.51 -18.20
CA ARG A 138 -1.00 13.49 -17.76
C ARG A 138 -1.84 12.58 -18.67
N GLY A 139 -2.65 11.71 -18.07
CA GLY A 139 -3.45 10.70 -18.77
C GLY A 139 -2.67 9.47 -19.22
N LYS A 140 -1.40 9.31 -18.81
CA LYS A 140 -0.53 8.18 -19.19
C LYS A 140 -0.22 7.24 -18.02
N ALA A 141 -0.77 7.47 -16.83
CA ALA A 141 -0.50 6.62 -15.66
C ALA A 141 -0.79 5.13 -15.91
N GLN A 142 -1.91 4.80 -16.53
CA GLN A 142 -2.30 3.40 -16.74
C GLN A 142 -1.42 2.68 -17.76
N GLU A 143 -1.09 3.35 -18.87
CA GLU A 143 -0.16 2.83 -19.88
C GLU A 143 1.24 2.60 -19.29
N THR A 144 1.74 3.58 -18.54
CA THR A 144 3.06 3.52 -17.89
C THR A 144 3.08 2.49 -16.74
N ALA A 145 1.99 2.35 -15.99
CA ALA A 145 1.89 1.30 -14.97
C ALA A 145 1.91 -0.09 -15.61
N LEU A 146 1.14 -0.30 -16.69
CA LEU A 146 1.09 -1.57 -17.41
C LEU A 146 2.47 -1.97 -17.94
N ALA A 147 3.22 -1.00 -18.47
CA ALA A 147 4.61 -1.14 -18.89
C ALA A 147 5.50 -1.70 -17.78
N MET A 148 5.56 -0.99 -16.66
CA MET A 148 6.39 -1.33 -15.51
C MET A 148 6.00 -2.69 -14.93
N CYS A 149 4.70 -2.93 -14.80
CA CYS A 149 4.17 -4.18 -14.25
C CYS A 149 4.47 -5.38 -15.15
N ARG A 150 4.42 -5.27 -16.48
CA ARG A 150 4.75 -6.41 -17.36
C ARG A 150 6.20 -6.87 -17.19
N ARG A 151 7.13 -5.93 -17.09
CA ARG A 151 8.55 -6.21 -16.80
C ARG A 151 8.71 -6.92 -15.46
N GLN A 152 8.08 -6.38 -14.42
CA GLN A 152 8.19 -6.93 -13.07
C GLN A 152 7.48 -8.28 -12.91
N GLN A 153 6.32 -8.47 -13.53
CA GLN A 153 5.58 -9.73 -13.50
C GLN A 153 6.44 -10.91 -13.96
N GLN A 154 7.18 -10.74 -15.07
CA GLN A 154 8.04 -11.79 -15.60
C GLN A 154 9.19 -12.13 -14.65
N LEU A 155 9.83 -11.11 -14.06
CA LEU A 155 10.94 -11.29 -13.12
C LEU A 155 10.47 -11.97 -11.82
N LEU A 156 9.36 -11.49 -11.25
CA LEU A 156 8.79 -12.00 -10.01
C LEU A 156 8.38 -13.47 -10.15
N LEU A 157 7.66 -13.83 -11.24
CA LEU A 157 7.28 -15.22 -11.50
C LEU A 157 8.50 -16.12 -11.68
N HIS A 158 9.53 -15.67 -12.40
CA HIS A 158 10.76 -16.47 -12.59
C HIS A 158 11.48 -16.75 -11.26
N ARG A 159 11.38 -15.84 -10.29
CA ARG A 159 12.04 -15.96 -8.98
C ARG A 159 11.15 -16.51 -7.87
N GLY A 160 9.86 -16.71 -8.13
CA GLY A 160 8.87 -17.03 -7.09
C GLY A 160 8.67 -15.88 -6.08
N GLU A 161 9.01 -14.66 -6.48
CA GLU A 161 8.89 -13.45 -5.66
C GLU A 161 7.51 -12.82 -5.85
N LYS A 162 7.12 -11.95 -4.90
CA LYS A 162 5.80 -11.30 -4.90
C LYS A 162 5.93 -9.80 -5.12
N GLY A 163 4.92 -9.22 -5.76
CA GLY A 163 4.78 -7.78 -5.84
C GLY A 163 3.34 -7.32 -5.73
N VAL A 164 3.16 -6.08 -5.27
CA VAL A 164 1.84 -5.48 -5.04
C VAL A 164 1.73 -4.21 -5.85
N VAL A 165 0.59 -4.03 -6.53
CA VAL A 165 0.27 -2.81 -7.28
C VAL A 165 -0.94 -2.14 -6.66
N TYR A 166 -0.72 -1.01 -6.00
CA TYR A 166 -1.77 -0.20 -5.39
C TYR A 166 -2.38 0.78 -6.38
N CYS A 167 -3.69 0.67 -6.59
CA CYS A 167 -4.47 1.55 -7.45
C CYS A 167 -5.51 2.33 -6.64
N ARG A 168 -5.93 3.49 -7.17
CA ARG A 168 -6.84 4.41 -6.46
C ARG A 168 -8.32 4.06 -6.60
N SER A 169 -8.68 3.26 -7.61
CA SER A 169 -10.07 2.85 -7.85
C SER A 169 -10.15 1.35 -8.16
N LYS A 170 -11.32 0.77 -7.89
CA LYS A 170 -11.61 -0.64 -8.22
C LYS A 170 -11.50 -0.90 -9.72
N GLN A 171 -12.07 0.02 -10.51
CA GLN A 171 -12.00 -0.03 -11.97
C GLN A 171 -10.55 -0.08 -12.46
N GLN A 172 -9.66 0.78 -11.93
CA GLN A 172 -8.24 0.76 -12.29
C GLN A 172 -7.57 -0.56 -11.88
N CYS A 173 -7.97 -1.16 -10.75
CA CYS A 173 -7.46 -2.47 -10.35
C CYS A 173 -7.86 -3.55 -11.35
N GLU A 174 -9.14 -3.61 -11.69
CA GLU A 174 -9.73 -4.62 -12.59
C GLU A 174 -9.10 -4.51 -13.99
N GLU A 175 -9.03 -3.31 -14.56
CA GLU A 175 -8.45 -3.08 -15.88
C GLU A 175 -6.95 -3.46 -15.94
N LEU A 176 -6.18 -3.12 -14.91
CA LEU A 176 -4.75 -3.44 -14.86
C LEU A 176 -4.52 -4.93 -14.63
N ALA A 177 -5.29 -5.56 -13.74
CA ALA A 177 -5.21 -6.99 -13.46
C ALA A 177 -5.57 -7.83 -14.69
N GLU A 178 -6.61 -7.44 -15.43
CA GLU A 178 -7.01 -8.06 -16.69
C GLU A 178 -5.89 -7.96 -17.75
N ALA A 179 -5.34 -6.76 -17.93
CA ALA A 179 -4.27 -6.52 -18.90
C ALA A 179 -2.94 -7.24 -18.57
N LEU A 180 -2.69 -7.51 -17.28
CA LEU A 180 -1.53 -8.26 -16.79
C LEU A 180 -1.79 -9.76 -16.64
N ARG A 181 -3.06 -10.19 -16.70
CA ARG A 181 -3.50 -11.55 -16.34
C ARG A 181 -3.00 -11.98 -14.96
N CYS A 182 -3.17 -11.12 -13.97
CA CYS A 182 -2.73 -11.36 -12.60
C CYS A 182 -3.90 -11.22 -11.60
N ALA A 183 -3.64 -11.53 -10.32
CA ALA A 183 -4.67 -11.47 -9.29
C ALA A 183 -5.12 -10.02 -9.02
N CYS A 184 -6.41 -9.84 -8.76
CA CYS A 184 -7.00 -8.56 -8.33
C CYS A 184 -7.57 -8.72 -6.92
N TYR A 185 -7.38 -7.72 -6.06
CA TYR A 185 -7.88 -7.71 -4.69
C TYR A 185 -8.54 -6.38 -4.31
N HIS A 186 -9.86 -6.41 -4.09
CA HIS A 186 -10.60 -5.28 -3.53
C HIS A 186 -11.76 -5.76 -2.64
N ALA A 187 -12.27 -4.86 -1.78
CA ALA A 187 -13.25 -5.21 -0.75
C ALA A 187 -14.56 -5.85 -1.27
N SER A 188 -14.95 -5.58 -2.52
CA SER A 188 -16.16 -6.14 -3.15
C SER A 188 -15.94 -7.43 -3.94
N ASP A 189 -14.71 -7.95 -4.01
CA ASP A 189 -14.44 -9.23 -4.66
C ASP A 189 -14.84 -10.38 -3.71
N ILE A 190 -15.71 -11.27 -4.20
CA ILE A 190 -16.25 -12.42 -3.47
C ILE A 190 -15.19 -13.52 -3.34
N GLU A 191 -14.32 -13.65 -4.34
CA GLU A 191 -13.25 -14.65 -4.40
C GLU A 191 -11.92 -14.13 -3.87
N ARG A 192 -11.90 -12.93 -3.28
CA ARG A 192 -10.68 -12.24 -2.84
C ARG A 192 -9.75 -13.09 -1.98
N VAL A 193 -10.32 -13.96 -1.13
CA VAL A 193 -9.55 -14.83 -0.23
C VAL A 193 -8.84 -15.93 -1.03
N GLU A 194 -9.52 -16.52 -2.00
CA GLU A 194 -8.96 -17.60 -2.81
C GLU A 194 -7.88 -17.07 -3.76
N ARG A 195 -8.14 -15.92 -4.40
CA ARG A 195 -7.15 -15.25 -5.25
C ARG A 195 -5.90 -14.85 -4.47
N LEU A 196 -6.09 -14.36 -3.24
CA LEU A 196 -4.98 -14.04 -2.35
C LEU A 196 -4.17 -15.29 -2.00
N LYS A 197 -4.83 -16.40 -1.63
CA LYS A 197 -4.16 -17.68 -1.35
C LYS A 197 -3.36 -18.18 -2.55
N GLN A 198 -3.95 -18.15 -3.74
CA GLN A 198 -3.28 -18.58 -4.96
C GLN A 198 -2.04 -17.72 -5.25
N TRP A 199 -2.16 -16.39 -5.15
CA TRP A 199 -1.02 -15.49 -5.31
C TRP A 199 0.08 -15.71 -4.25
N LEU A 200 -0.29 -16.05 -3.02
CA LEU A 200 0.69 -16.38 -1.98
C LEU A 200 1.52 -17.63 -2.32
N LEU A 201 0.94 -18.58 -3.04
CA LEU A 201 1.61 -19.80 -3.51
C LEU A 201 2.43 -19.55 -4.78
N ASP A 202 1.84 -18.89 -5.77
CA ASP A 202 2.41 -18.78 -7.13
C ASP A 202 3.41 -17.62 -7.28
N GLY A 203 3.29 -16.58 -6.47
CA GLY A 203 4.05 -15.34 -6.63
C GLY A 203 3.52 -14.45 -7.76
N GLY A 204 4.38 -13.57 -8.27
CA GLY A 204 4.01 -12.55 -9.25
C GLY A 204 3.34 -11.33 -8.64
N LEU A 205 2.62 -10.55 -9.45
CA LEU A 205 1.91 -9.35 -9.05
C LEU A 205 0.48 -9.65 -8.59
N ILE A 206 0.05 -8.89 -7.58
CA ILE A 206 -1.36 -8.70 -7.23
C ILE A 206 -1.69 -7.21 -7.34
N VAL A 207 -2.77 -6.88 -8.03
CA VAL A 207 -3.29 -5.52 -8.12
C VAL A 207 -4.36 -5.32 -7.07
N ALA A 208 -4.26 -4.27 -6.28
CA ALA A 208 -5.17 -4.05 -5.18
C ALA A 208 -5.49 -2.57 -4.92
N THR A 209 -6.60 -2.33 -4.23
CA THR A 209 -6.79 -1.06 -3.51
C THR A 209 -6.14 -1.14 -2.13
N SER A 210 -6.22 -0.06 -1.35
CA SER A 210 -5.82 -0.04 0.07
C SER A 210 -6.50 -1.13 0.94
N ALA A 211 -7.52 -1.82 0.41
CA ALA A 211 -8.18 -2.94 1.07
C ALA A 211 -7.27 -4.16 1.33
N LEU A 212 -6.16 -4.33 0.59
CA LEU A 212 -5.15 -5.36 0.89
C LEU A 212 -4.41 -5.06 2.22
N GLY A 213 -4.73 -3.91 2.86
CA GLY A 213 -3.94 -3.27 3.88
C GLY A 213 -4.10 -3.74 5.33
N THR A 214 -5.13 -4.50 5.69
CA THR A 214 -5.48 -4.66 7.12
C THR A 214 -5.13 -6.02 7.71
N GLY A 215 -4.03 -6.04 8.49
CA GLY A 215 -3.71 -7.06 9.49
C GLY A 215 -3.26 -8.44 8.98
N VAL A 216 -2.86 -8.54 7.71
CA VAL A 216 -2.23 -9.77 7.18
C VAL A 216 -0.81 -9.47 6.71
N ASP A 217 0.12 -10.30 7.18
CA ASP A 217 1.53 -10.30 6.78
C ASP A 217 1.73 -11.23 5.59
N PHE A 218 2.41 -10.75 4.55
CA PHE A 218 2.67 -11.49 3.33
C PHE A 218 4.19 -11.56 3.10
N PRO A 219 4.84 -12.70 3.37
CA PRO A 219 6.27 -12.83 3.17
C PRO A 219 6.65 -12.84 1.67
N GLY A 220 7.85 -12.34 1.37
CA GLY A 220 8.42 -12.39 0.02
C GLY A 220 7.95 -11.30 -0.94
N ILE A 221 7.33 -10.22 -0.46
CA ILE A 221 7.05 -9.02 -1.28
C ILE A 221 8.35 -8.26 -1.53
N MET A 222 8.78 -8.22 -2.80
CA MET A 222 10.00 -7.54 -3.26
C MET A 222 9.73 -6.31 -4.11
N TYR A 223 8.49 -6.12 -4.58
CA TYR A 223 8.12 -5.01 -5.44
C TYR A 223 6.78 -4.41 -5.02
N ILE A 224 6.73 -3.09 -4.87
CA ILE A 224 5.53 -2.35 -4.51
C ILE A 224 5.42 -1.17 -5.46
N LEU A 225 4.30 -1.08 -6.20
CA LEU A 225 4.00 0.03 -7.09
C LEU A 225 2.73 0.74 -6.65
N HIS A 226 2.80 2.03 -6.40
CA HIS A 226 1.65 2.90 -6.27
C HIS A 226 1.37 3.58 -7.61
N VAL A 227 0.19 3.33 -8.18
CA VAL A 227 -0.28 4.01 -9.39
C VAL A 227 -1.10 5.23 -8.99
N GLY A 228 -0.46 6.39 -9.10
CA GLY A 228 -0.93 7.67 -8.59
C GLY A 228 -0.36 7.98 -7.20
N MET A 229 -0.58 9.22 -6.76
CA MET A 229 -0.18 9.67 -5.42
C MET A 229 -0.94 8.86 -4.35
N PRO A 230 -0.24 8.25 -3.36
CA PRO A 230 -0.90 7.60 -2.23
C PRO A 230 -1.80 8.58 -1.47
N TRP A 231 -2.81 8.06 -0.77
CA TRP A 231 -3.81 8.89 -0.11
C TRP A 231 -3.23 9.78 0.99
N SER A 232 -2.18 9.30 1.67
CA SER A 232 -1.49 10.00 2.74
C SER A 232 -0.09 9.40 2.97
N MET A 233 0.76 10.08 3.75
CA MET A 233 2.05 9.51 4.15
C MET A 233 1.90 8.28 5.05
N ILE A 234 0.85 8.25 5.88
CA ILE A 234 0.55 7.10 6.73
C ILE A 234 0.21 5.88 5.86
N ASP A 235 -0.67 6.04 4.88
CA ASP A 235 -1.06 4.96 3.95
C ASP A 235 0.17 4.44 3.20
N TYR A 236 0.98 5.35 2.64
CA TYR A 236 2.20 4.97 1.94
C TYR A 236 3.18 4.18 2.83
N ALA A 237 3.36 4.59 4.08
CA ALA A 237 4.26 3.91 5.01
C ALA A 237 3.76 2.51 5.38
N GLN A 238 2.45 2.34 5.59
CA GLN A 238 1.85 1.02 5.83
C GLN A 238 1.95 0.11 4.61
N GLU A 239 1.69 0.65 3.43
CA GLU A 239 1.67 -0.08 2.17
C GLU A 239 3.07 -0.47 1.72
N SER A 240 4.03 0.45 1.76
CA SER A 240 5.44 0.17 1.42
C SER A 240 6.16 -0.71 2.45
N GLY A 241 5.73 -0.70 3.72
CA GLY A 241 6.26 -1.55 4.80
C GLY A 241 5.79 -3.01 4.78
N ARG A 242 5.13 -3.46 3.70
CA ARG A 242 4.72 -4.86 3.53
C ARG A 242 5.84 -5.76 3.02
N GLY A 243 6.78 -5.20 2.28
CA GLY A 243 7.95 -5.95 1.81
C GLY A 243 9.09 -5.96 2.82
N GLY A 244 10.05 -6.85 2.60
CA GLY A 244 11.37 -6.80 3.25
C GLY A 244 11.38 -7.20 4.72
N ARG A 245 10.32 -7.89 5.18
CA ARG A 245 10.16 -8.32 6.57
C ARG A 245 11.12 -9.43 6.99
N ALA A 246 11.61 -10.24 6.04
CA ALA A 246 12.67 -11.20 6.28
C ALA A 246 14.06 -10.64 5.92
N GLY A 247 14.16 -9.32 5.74
CA GLY A 247 15.41 -8.63 5.41
C GLY A 247 15.68 -8.51 3.91
N GLU A 248 14.69 -8.82 3.06
CA GLU A 248 14.85 -8.78 1.62
C GLU A 248 14.86 -7.34 1.09
N ARG A 249 15.50 -7.12 -0.06
CA ARG A 249 15.46 -5.83 -0.75
C ARG A 249 14.11 -5.66 -1.43
N VAL A 250 13.53 -4.46 -1.26
CA VAL A 250 12.20 -4.15 -1.79
C VAL A 250 12.27 -2.87 -2.58
N ASP A 251 11.76 -2.88 -3.81
CA ASP A 251 11.58 -1.65 -4.57
C ASP A 251 10.16 -1.11 -4.33
N ALA A 252 10.07 0.04 -3.66
CA ALA A 252 8.83 0.77 -3.40
C ALA A 252 8.76 2.00 -4.31
N VAL A 253 7.92 1.92 -5.34
CA VAL A 253 7.82 2.90 -6.42
C VAL A 253 6.49 3.63 -6.36
N VAL A 254 6.53 4.95 -6.50
CA VAL A 254 5.34 5.77 -6.72
C VAL A 254 5.36 6.32 -8.15
N LEU A 255 4.43 5.88 -9.00
CA LEU A 255 4.22 6.41 -10.33
C LEU A 255 3.18 7.52 -10.29
N VAL A 256 3.54 8.73 -10.73
CA VAL A 256 2.68 9.91 -10.59
C VAL A 256 2.58 10.70 -11.88
N GLU A 257 1.41 11.25 -12.17
CA GLU A 257 1.24 12.13 -13.33
C GLU A 257 1.74 13.55 -13.05
N LYS A 258 2.29 14.21 -14.07
CA LYS A 258 2.65 15.63 -13.99
C LYS A 258 1.46 16.48 -13.54
N GLY A 259 1.67 17.28 -12.49
CA GLY A 259 0.66 18.18 -11.92
C GLY A 259 -0.37 17.50 -11.02
N GLU A 260 -0.31 16.18 -10.79
CA GLU A 260 -1.22 15.48 -9.87
C GLU A 260 -0.99 15.89 -8.42
N VAL A 261 0.29 15.94 -8.00
CA VAL A 261 0.68 16.18 -6.62
C VAL A 261 0.32 17.59 -6.19
N GLU A 262 0.70 18.60 -6.98
CA GLU A 262 0.44 20.00 -6.68
C GLU A 262 -1.06 20.29 -6.58
N ARG A 263 -1.86 19.65 -7.44
CA ARG A 263 -3.33 19.76 -7.38
C ARG A 263 -3.87 19.17 -6.09
N THR A 264 -3.40 17.99 -5.71
CA THR A 264 -3.87 17.25 -4.52
C THR A 264 -3.48 18.00 -3.24
N ILE A 265 -2.22 18.43 -3.13
CA ILE A 265 -1.72 19.27 -2.03
C ILE A 265 -2.54 20.55 -1.89
N LYS A 266 -2.86 21.22 -3.01
CA LYS A 266 -3.67 22.44 -2.99
C LYS A 266 -5.11 22.18 -2.53
N GLN A 267 -5.71 21.08 -2.97
CA GLN A 267 -7.07 20.69 -2.58
C GLN A 267 -7.16 20.29 -1.11
N LYS A 268 -6.10 19.68 -0.56
CA LYS A 268 -6.02 19.21 0.82
C LYS A 268 -4.94 19.95 1.61
N SER A 269 -4.98 21.28 1.59
CA SER A 269 -3.96 22.13 2.19
C SER A 269 -3.85 22.00 3.72
N SER A 270 -4.94 21.62 4.39
CA SER A 270 -5.00 21.43 5.84
C SER A 270 -4.64 20.02 6.31
N ASP A 271 -4.50 19.05 5.40
CA ASP A 271 -4.25 17.66 5.73
C ASP A 271 -2.74 17.39 5.76
N LEU A 272 -2.18 17.35 6.97
CA LEU A 272 -0.73 17.21 7.19
C LEU A 272 -0.17 15.92 6.59
N ASP A 273 -0.92 14.81 6.59
CA ASP A 273 -0.41 13.55 6.03
C ASP A 273 -0.34 13.63 4.50
N VAL A 274 -1.27 14.34 3.87
CA VAL A 274 -1.27 14.60 2.41
C VAL A 274 -0.15 15.56 2.03
N GLN A 275 0.08 16.60 2.84
CA GLN A 275 1.23 17.49 2.66
C GLN A 275 2.54 16.71 2.74
N ALA A 276 2.67 15.80 3.72
CA ALA A 276 3.88 15.00 3.92
C ALA A 276 4.18 14.07 2.73
N ILE A 277 3.20 13.31 2.21
CA ILE A 277 3.41 12.48 1.01
C ILE A 277 3.66 13.33 -0.24
N GLY A 278 3.02 14.50 -0.31
CA GLY A 278 3.30 15.48 -1.35
C GLY A 278 4.77 15.91 -1.36
N MET A 279 5.29 16.32 -0.21
CA MET A 279 6.70 16.68 -0.04
C MET A 279 7.64 15.51 -0.31
N PHE A 280 7.27 14.29 0.12
CA PHE A 280 8.01 13.08 -0.21
C PHE A 280 8.15 12.88 -1.72
N ILE A 281 7.14 13.22 -2.52
CA ILE A 281 7.16 13.03 -3.98
C ILE A 281 7.91 14.17 -4.71
N ILE A 282 7.61 15.43 -4.40
CA ILE A 282 8.12 16.58 -5.20
C ILE A 282 9.49 17.10 -4.74
N SER A 283 9.86 16.87 -3.48
CA SER A 283 11.10 17.43 -2.93
C SER A 283 12.36 16.80 -3.55
N SER A 284 13.47 17.51 -3.46
CA SER A 284 14.82 17.02 -3.80
C SER A 284 15.51 16.31 -2.63
N GLY A 285 14.92 16.32 -1.43
CA GLY A 285 15.50 15.68 -0.25
C GLY A 285 15.45 14.14 -0.29
N CYS A 286 16.26 13.51 0.58
CA CYS A 286 16.24 12.06 0.78
C CYS A 286 14.83 11.58 1.11
N ARG A 287 14.27 10.66 0.30
CA ARG A 287 12.92 10.10 0.47
C ARG A 287 12.73 9.49 1.87
N ARG A 288 13.71 8.68 2.29
CA ARG A 288 13.75 8.06 3.63
C ARG A 288 13.77 9.10 4.75
N GLY A 289 14.59 10.14 4.59
CA GLY A 289 14.70 11.23 5.56
C GLY A 289 13.42 12.06 5.68
N LEU A 290 12.68 12.25 4.59
CA LEU A 290 11.38 12.93 4.60
C LEU A 290 10.31 12.08 5.30
N MET A 291 10.24 10.78 4.98
CA MET A 291 9.28 9.87 5.59
C MET A 291 9.54 9.68 7.10
N SER A 292 10.78 9.36 7.49
CA SER A 292 11.15 9.20 8.91
C SER A 292 10.99 10.50 9.70
N GLY A 293 11.36 11.65 9.11
CA GLY A 293 11.15 12.95 9.73
C GLY A 293 9.69 13.19 10.11
N TYR A 294 8.76 12.75 9.26
CA TYR A 294 7.32 12.86 9.52
C TYR A 294 6.82 11.82 10.53
N LEU A 295 7.12 10.53 10.32
CA LEU A 295 6.57 9.42 11.10
C LEU A 295 7.22 9.25 12.48
N ASP A 296 8.52 9.56 12.59
CA ASP A 296 9.31 9.35 13.81
C ASP A 296 9.62 10.68 14.53
N GLY A 297 9.43 11.83 13.86
CA GLY A 297 9.93 13.12 14.35
C GLY A 297 11.45 13.25 14.30
N ARG A 298 12.14 12.27 13.71
CA ARG A 298 13.59 12.23 13.53
C ARG A 298 13.90 11.80 12.10
N ARG A 299 14.79 12.55 11.44
CA ARG A 299 15.23 12.22 10.09
C ARG A 299 16.33 11.16 10.17
N VAL A 300 16.11 10.06 9.46
CA VAL A 300 17.11 9.03 9.14
C VAL A 300 17.22 9.00 7.62
N GLU A 301 18.37 9.41 7.11
CA GLU A 301 18.65 9.47 5.68
C GLU A 301 19.25 8.16 5.17
N CYS A 302 19.28 8.00 3.84
CA CYS A 302 19.93 6.84 3.24
C CYS A 302 21.43 6.77 3.55
N ASN A 303 22.10 7.90 3.79
CA ASN A 303 23.53 7.88 4.15
C ASN A 303 23.79 7.46 5.60
N ASP A 304 22.75 7.45 6.45
CA ASP A 304 22.84 6.97 7.83
C ASP A 304 22.76 5.44 7.91
N LEU A 305 22.35 4.78 6.81
CA LEU A 305 22.17 3.34 6.72
C LEU A 305 23.06 2.85 5.58
N GLU A 306 24.03 1.99 5.85
CA GLU A 306 24.88 1.37 4.82
C GLU A 306 24.10 0.30 4.01
N THR A 307 22.87 0.62 3.57
CA THR A 307 21.86 -0.30 3.03
C THR A 307 21.15 0.29 1.79
N ALA A 308 19.87 -0.04 1.58
CA ALA A 308 19.08 0.40 0.43
C ALA A 308 18.90 1.93 0.37
N GLY A 309 19.25 2.51 -0.79
CA GLY A 309 19.12 3.94 -1.08
C GLY A 309 17.73 4.36 -1.59
N CYS A 310 17.62 5.58 -2.09
CA CYS A 310 16.43 6.07 -2.78
C CYS A 310 16.82 6.74 -4.09
N ASP A 311 15.86 7.07 -4.95
CA ASP A 311 16.05 7.81 -6.21
C ASP A 311 16.73 9.19 -6.08
N ARG A 312 16.94 9.68 -4.85
CA ARG A 312 17.65 10.93 -4.53
C ARG A 312 19.03 10.73 -3.88
N CYS A 313 19.43 9.50 -3.55
CA CYS A 313 20.65 9.23 -2.77
C CYS A 313 21.42 8.01 -3.29
N GLY A 314 22.75 8.03 -3.20
CA GLY A 314 23.62 6.90 -3.56
C GLY A 314 23.57 6.51 -5.04
N GLU A 315 23.83 5.23 -5.35
CA GLU A 315 23.77 4.66 -6.72
C GLU A 315 22.34 4.56 -7.29
N GLY A 316 21.31 4.68 -6.43
CA GLY A 316 19.90 4.60 -6.80
C GLY A 316 19.41 5.72 -7.71
N VAL A 317 20.16 6.81 -7.85
CA VAL A 317 19.88 7.89 -8.81
C VAL A 317 20.16 7.43 -10.24
N ARG A 318 21.34 6.80 -10.49
CA ARG A 318 21.78 6.45 -11.86
C ARG A 318 21.04 5.22 -12.38
N GLY A 319 21.02 4.13 -11.60
CA GLY A 319 20.36 2.89 -12.02
C GLY A 319 18.86 3.09 -12.30
N TRP A 320 18.17 3.87 -11.45
CA TRP A 320 16.76 4.18 -11.69
C TRP A 320 16.55 5.11 -12.89
N GLN A 321 17.38 6.15 -13.05
CA GLN A 321 17.26 7.04 -14.21
C GLN A 321 17.54 6.29 -15.51
N ASP A 322 18.53 5.40 -15.54
CA ASP A 322 18.86 4.57 -16.70
C ASP A 322 17.70 3.60 -17.02
N GLU A 323 17.14 2.93 -16.00
CA GLU A 323 15.97 2.06 -16.18
C GLU A 323 14.72 2.83 -16.65
N GLN A 324 14.49 4.04 -16.16
CA GLN A 324 13.39 4.89 -16.60
C GLN A 324 13.61 5.40 -18.04
N MET A 325 14.85 5.74 -18.41
CA MET A 325 15.19 6.16 -19.77
C MET A 325 15.07 5.01 -20.77
N GLU A 326 15.58 3.83 -20.43
CA GLU A 326 15.48 2.62 -21.25
C GLU A 326 14.02 2.19 -21.40
N ALA A 327 13.25 2.18 -20.31
CA ALA A 327 11.82 1.88 -20.36
C ALA A 327 11.04 2.88 -21.23
N ASN A 328 11.35 4.17 -21.13
CA ASN A 328 10.75 5.19 -21.99
C ASN A 328 11.12 4.99 -23.47
N ALA A 329 12.36 4.59 -23.77
CA ALA A 329 12.82 4.34 -25.13
C ALA A 329 12.17 3.08 -25.74
N GLU A 330 12.12 1.97 -24.99
CA GLU A 330 11.41 0.76 -25.39
C GLU A 330 9.92 1.04 -25.66
N TRP A 331 9.28 1.84 -24.81
CA TRP A 331 7.88 2.21 -24.98
C TRP A 331 7.62 3.18 -26.12
N GLN A 332 8.53 4.13 -26.38
CA GLN A 332 8.45 4.95 -27.60
C GLN A 332 8.51 4.07 -28.84
N GLN A 333 9.39 3.07 -28.86
CA GLN A 333 9.53 2.15 -29.98
C GLN A 333 8.27 1.28 -30.16
N VAL A 334 7.67 0.80 -29.08
CA VAL A 334 6.38 0.08 -29.12
C VAL A 334 5.24 0.99 -29.61
N GLN A 335 5.19 2.24 -29.17
CA GLN A 335 4.19 3.23 -29.60
C GLN A 335 4.33 3.59 -31.08
N GLU A 336 5.55 3.74 -31.60
CA GLU A 336 5.78 3.94 -33.03
C GLU A 336 5.28 2.76 -33.86
N VAL A 337 5.56 1.54 -33.41
CA VAL A 337 5.08 0.32 -34.08
C VAL A 337 3.56 0.20 -34.02
N LEU A 338 2.93 0.47 -32.87
CA LEU A 338 1.47 0.47 -32.73
C LEU A 338 0.82 1.58 -33.55
N GLY A 339 1.43 2.76 -33.62
CA GLY A 339 1.02 3.86 -34.47
C GLY A 339 1.08 3.48 -35.96
N TYR A 340 2.14 2.80 -36.38
CA TYR A 340 2.30 2.28 -37.74
C TYR A 340 1.25 1.21 -38.06
N ILE A 341 1.01 0.26 -37.16
CA ILE A 341 -0.04 -0.77 -37.31
C ILE A 341 -1.43 -0.13 -37.39
N THR A 342 -1.71 0.88 -36.56
CA THR A 342 -2.99 1.60 -36.56
C THR A 342 -3.18 2.40 -37.85
N TYR A 343 -2.13 3.06 -38.34
CA TYR A 343 -2.11 3.74 -39.63
C TYR A 343 -2.33 2.77 -40.80
N CYS A 344 -1.66 1.62 -40.80
CA CYS A 344 -1.85 0.57 -41.80
C CYS A 344 -3.28 0.02 -41.76
N ASN A 345 -3.82 -0.28 -40.57
CA ASN A 345 -5.20 -0.76 -40.42
C ASN A 345 -6.23 0.30 -40.80
N ALA A 346 -5.99 1.59 -40.53
CA ALA A 346 -6.84 2.70 -40.97
C ALA A 346 -6.83 2.85 -42.51
N ASN A 347 -5.68 2.65 -43.16
CA ASN A 347 -5.58 2.68 -44.62
C ASN A 347 -6.10 1.42 -45.31
N VAL A 348 -6.10 0.27 -44.62
CA VAL A 348 -6.70 -0.98 -45.11
C VAL A 348 -8.24 -0.96 -44.94
N SER A 349 -8.75 -0.29 -43.90
CA SER A 349 -10.19 -0.16 -43.62
C SER A 349 -10.85 1.08 -44.28
N GLY A 350 -10.05 2.06 -44.70
CA GLY A 350 -10.49 3.27 -45.40
C GLY A 350 -10.47 3.13 -46.93
N LYS A 351 -11.62 2.84 -47.51
CA LYS A 351 -12.03 3.15 -48.91
C LYS A 351 -11.01 2.86 -50.03
N ARG A 352 -11.30 1.81 -50.81
CA ARG A 352 -10.98 1.73 -52.24
C ARG A 352 -11.50 2.98 -52.97
N ASN A 353 -10.69 4.04 -53.09
CA ASN A 353 -10.75 5.07 -54.15
C ASN A 353 -9.72 6.16 -53.89
N ALA A 354 -8.52 6.01 -54.46
CA ALA A 354 -7.77 7.03 -55.19
C ALA A 354 -6.36 6.51 -55.49
N ARG A 355 -5.85 6.83 -56.68
CA ARG A 355 -4.51 6.48 -57.17
C ARG A 355 -3.43 6.89 -56.17
N VAL A 356 -2.67 5.93 -55.65
CA VAL A 356 -1.34 6.14 -55.09
C VAL A 356 -0.43 5.09 -55.70
N SER A 357 0.52 5.57 -56.48
CA SER A 357 1.66 4.85 -57.04
C SER A 357 2.66 4.50 -55.93
N GLU A 358 3.30 3.34 -56.08
CA GLU A 358 4.40 2.78 -55.27
C GLU A 358 4.00 2.15 -53.93
N THR A 359 3.80 0.83 -53.98
CA THR A 359 3.77 -0.06 -52.82
C THR A 359 5.18 -0.54 -52.48
N PRO A 360 5.67 -0.39 -51.23
CA PRO A 360 6.61 -1.35 -50.68
C PRO A 360 5.80 -2.56 -50.23
N THR A 361 6.08 -3.71 -50.85
CA THR A 361 5.49 -5.01 -50.54
C THR A 361 6.01 -5.49 -49.18
N PHE A 362 5.48 -4.95 -48.09
CA PHE A 362 5.80 -5.43 -46.74
C PHE A 362 4.61 -5.29 -45.79
N CYS A 363 3.45 -5.81 -46.20
CA CYS A 363 2.28 -5.82 -45.34
C CYS A 363 1.45 -7.06 -45.64
N GLN A 364 1.78 -8.19 -44.99
CA GLN A 364 0.75 -8.96 -44.27
C GLN A 364 1.25 -10.13 -43.41
N ASP A 365 2.42 -10.73 -43.63
CA ASP A 365 2.72 -12.02 -42.94
C ASP A 365 3.99 -12.07 -42.06
N HIS A 366 4.82 -11.02 -42.00
CA HIS A 366 6.14 -11.09 -41.34
C HIS A 366 6.33 -10.28 -40.05
N LEU A 367 5.41 -9.38 -39.69
CA LEU A 367 5.58 -8.48 -38.53
C LEU A 367 5.38 -9.16 -37.17
N SER A 368 4.51 -10.18 -37.07
CA SER A 368 4.29 -10.91 -35.80
C SER A 368 5.48 -11.77 -35.39
N LEU A 369 6.23 -12.31 -36.37
CA LEU A 369 7.42 -13.14 -36.14
C LEU A 369 8.67 -12.30 -35.84
N TYR A 370 8.80 -11.12 -36.45
CA TYR A 370 9.94 -10.21 -36.20
C TYR A 370 9.94 -9.65 -34.77
N LEU A 371 8.76 -9.34 -34.21
CA LEU A 371 8.59 -8.86 -32.83
C LEU A 371 8.96 -9.93 -31.78
N LEU A 372 8.70 -11.20 -32.06
CA LEU A 372 9.04 -12.30 -31.14
C LEU A 372 10.55 -12.57 -31.12
N PHE A 373 11.23 -12.42 -32.27
CA PHE A 373 12.67 -12.71 -32.38
C PHE A 373 13.58 -11.57 -31.89
N HIS A 374 13.18 -10.31 -32.05
CA HIS A 374 14.06 -9.19 -31.64
C HIS A 374 14.10 -8.99 -30.11
N VAL A 375 13.00 -9.27 -29.41
CA VAL A 375 12.93 -9.22 -27.93
C VAL A 375 13.75 -10.34 -27.27
N LEU A 376 13.97 -11.46 -27.96
CA LEU A 376 14.78 -12.58 -27.45
C LEU A 376 16.27 -12.47 -27.79
N SER A 377 16.66 -11.62 -28.75
CA SER A 377 18.03 -11.54 -29.29
C SER A 377 18.94 -10.53 -28.59
N THR A 378 18.41 -9.58 -27.82
CA THR A 378 19.21 -8.54 -27.12
C THR A 378 19.69 -8.96 -25.73
N ARG A 379 19.40 -10.20 -25.32
CA ARG A 379 19.96 -10.83 -24.10
C ARG A 379 20.83 -12.04 -24.49
N SER A 380 22.00 -11.75 -25.06
CA SER A 380 23.15 -12.68 -25.11
C SER A 380 24.30 -12.10 -24.31
#